data_AF-A0A8J5JB57-F1
#
_entry.id   AF-A0A8J5JB57-F1
#
_cell.length_a   1.000
_cell.length_b   1.000
_cell.length_c   1.000
_cell.angle_alpha   90.00
_cell.angle_beta   90.00
_cell.angle_gamma   90.00
#
_symmetry.space_group_name_H-M   'P 1'
#
loop_
_entity.id
_entity.type
_entity.pdbx_description
1 polymer ?
#
loop_
_entity_poly.entity_id
_entity_poly.type
_entity_poly.pdbx_seq_one_letter_code
_entity_poly.pdbx_strand_id
1 'polypeptide(L)'
;MRVYRLPAILSLFCSGFLANSASAWSGLVTFYENAEFGGSKYEWNITETQLCYNLACFDNKASSVKWEGLPKTGNFHGKSRIAFFTGHDCGDDSRDWPTDGVINGKKDNYPMDFSLDGIDDAVSSFIIWEDNKKLTNGKETPSWYGVVTFYLDTEFDGPEFPWGITQTQRCYNLGCFNDKASSVKWEGLPTTGAFNGQSRIAFFTGKECTGDSRDWPTDGVINDKEGNYPMDFSLDGINDAISSFMIWETSKKATNGQDLPSLLLLLVVFTPVRATDIWFYNDDDYDKHKTFKRFNFGTAQRCYNIADCFDNKASSASWINAPKAAWLAFYDDEECRGTQYVSMSTPSGEMKFAPVGLDNKISSFMQWEYATFALKGFVDICNDAAILAVNATTNTTDASNDNDNTKAQAMKLVLYSTRGVTRKFSIGAVSQRCYNIYDCFKGPNSSATWNGVKSRTNMVFYSNANCQTHKAVGKGTPDGALYFSDAKFTQTVAAFMIWESGQYATAGIEDACYLDEHSLINASNPLTA
;
A
#
# COMPACT_ATOMS: atom_id res chain seq x y z
N MET A 1 -73.61 38.77 22.41
CA MET A 1 -73.19 37.53 23.13
C MET A 1 -73.13 36.37 22.16
N ARG A 2 -71.93 35.96 21.76
CA ARG A 2 -71.56 34.56 21.49
C ARG A 2 -70.05 34.53 21.33
N VAL A 3 -69.42 33.96 22.34
CA VAL A 3 -67.98 33.71 22.45
C VAL A 3 -67.67 32.52 21.56
N TYR A 4 -66.75 32.66 20.61
CA TYR A 4 -66.15 31.51 19.92
C TYR A 4 -64.71 31.37 20.41
N ARG A 5 -64.44 30.19 20.99
CA ARG A 5 -63.12 29.73 21.43
C ARG A 5 -62.27 29.36 20.20
N LEU A 6 -61.03 29.82 20.18
CA LEU A 6 -59.96 29.32 19.31
C LEU A 6 -59.49 27.93 19.80
N PRO A 7 -59.22 26.96 18.90
CA PRO A 7 -58.41 25.81 19.25
C PRO A 7 -56.91 26.12 19.06
N ALA A 8 -56.11 25.58 19.98
CA ALA A 8 -54.67 25.74 20.06
C ALA A 8 -53.95 25.12 18.85
N ILE A 9 -53.02 25.89 18.27
CA ILE A 9 -52.08 25.43 17.24
C ILE A 9 -50.95 24.69 17.96
N LEU A 10 -50.90 23.38 17.75
CA LEU A 10 -49.77 22.54 18.13
C LEU A 10 -48.63 22.78 17.12
N SER A 11 -47.65 23.59 17.51
CA SER A 11 -46.43 23.81 16.73
C SER A 11 -45.55 22.55 16.77
N LEU A 12 -45.63 21.72 15.73
CA LEU A 12 -44.59 20.73 15.45
C LEU A 12 -43.37 21.51 14.95
N PHE A 13 -42.33 21.62 15.79
CA PHE A 13 -41.00 22.00 15.35
C PHE A 13 -40.49 20.91 14.40
N CYS A 14 -40.67 21.12 13.10
CA CYS A 14 -39.96 20.37 12.09
C CYS A 14 -38.56 20.99 12.00
N SER A 15 -37.64 20.50 12.82
CA SER A 15 -36.21 20.79 12.66
C SER A 15 -35.78 20.17 11.34
N GLY A 16 -35.84 20.97 10.28
CA GLY A 16 -35.29 20.61 8.98
C GLY A 16 -33.81 20.34 9.14
N PHE A 17 -33.43 19.06 9.15
CA PHE A 17 -32.11 18.65 8.74
C PHE A 17 -31.94 19.10 7.29
N LEU A 18 -31.27 20.23 7.10
CA LEU A 18 -30.65 20.56 5.82
C LEU A 18 -29.53 19.54 5.62
N ALA A 19 -29.84 18.41 4.98
CA ALA A 19 -28.84 17.60 4.34
C ALA A 19 -28.18 18.48 3.27
N ASN A 20 -26.89 18.79 3.42
CA ASN A 20 -26.11 19.35 2.33
C ASN A 20 -26.12 18.31 1.20
N SER A 21 -26.88 18.59 0.15
CA SER A 21 -26.78 17.87 -1.10
C SER A 21 -25.41 18.18 -1.70
N ALA A 22 -24.42 17.32 -1.51
CA ALA A 22 -23.21 17.35 -2.32
C ALA A 22 -23.65 17.15 -3.79
N SER A 23 -23.34 18.11 -4.67
CA SER A 23 -23.70 17.96 -6.08
C SER A 23 -22.87 16.83 -6.67
N ALA A 24 -23.53 15.79 -7.20
CA ALA A 24 -22.85 14.76 -7.97
C ALA A 24 -22.21 15.39 -9.21
N TRP A 25 -20.88 15.29 -9.33
CA TRP A 25 -20.11 15.75 -10.49
C TRP A 25 -19.43 14.53 -11.13
N SER A 26 -19.10 14.65 -12.42
CA SER A 26 -18.33 13.65 -13.16
C SER A 26 -17.33 14.40 -14.03
N GLY A 27 -16.06 14.04 -13.94
CA GLY A 27 -15.02 14.60 -14.78
C GLY A 27 -14.21 13.52 -15.48
N LEU A 28 -13.47 13.93 -16.50
CA LEU A 28 -12.70 13.07 -17.37
C LEU A 28 -11.23 13.47 -17.28
N VAL A 29 -10.35 12.50 -17.07
CA VAL A 29 -8.89 12.66 -17.14
C VAL A 29 -8.38 11.84 -18.31
N THR A 30 -7.66 12.46 -19.24
CA THR A 30 -7.15 11.83 -20.47
C THR A 30 -5.63 11.86 -20.46
N PHE A 31 -5.01 10.70 -20.32
CA PHE A 31 -3.58 10.48 -20.46
C PHE A 31 -3.22 10.22 -21.92
N TYR A 32 -2.04 10.66 -22.34
CA TYR A 32 -1.50 10.48 -23.68
C TYR A 32 -0.10 9.88 -23.57
N GLU A 33 0.17 8.90 -24.43
CA GLU A 33 1.44 8.17 -24.48
C GLU A 33 2.60 9.04 -24.91
N ASN A 34 2.37 10.07 -25.73
CA ASN A 34 3.41 11.00 -26.17
C ASN A 34 3.16 12.41 -25.62
N ALA A 35 4.22 13.22 -25.65
CA ALA A 35 4.13 14.66 -25.45
C ALA A 35 3.21 15.33 -26.49
N GLU A 36 2.86 16.58 -26.22
CA GLU A 36 1.95 17.43 -27.00
C GLU A 36 0.57 16.82 -27.27
N PHE A 37 0.12 15.94 -26.36
CA PHE A 37 -1.16 15.22 -26.45
C PHE A 37 -1.25 14.28 -27.67
N GLY A 38 -0.11 13.73 -28.09
CA GLY A 38 -0.01 12.75 -29.17
C GLY A 38 -0.05 11.29 -28.69
N GLY A 39 -0.07 10.36 -29.64
CA GLY A 39 -0.02 8.92 -29.34
C GLY A 39 -1.32 8.30 -28.87
N SER A 40 -1.22 7.12 -28.27
CA SER A 40 -2.36 6.40 -27.68
C SER A 40 -2.91 7.18 -26.49
N LYS A 41 -4.22 7.10 -26.25
CA LYS A 41 -4.87 7.78 -25.13
C LYS A 41 -5.51 6.79 -24.15
N TYR A 42 -5.52 7.15 -22.87
CA TYR A 42 -6.21 6.41 -21.82
C TYR A 42 -7.05 7.36 -20.97
N GLU A 43 -8.34 7.06 -20.85
CA GLU A 43 -9.35 7.96 -20.29
C GLU A 43 -9.90 7.39 -19.00
N TRP A 44 -10.01 8.23 -17.97
CA TRP A 44 -10.60 7.90 -16.68
C TRP A 44 -11.77 8.81 -16.36
N ASN A 45 -12.91 8.22 -16.04
CA ASN A 45 -14.02 8.93 -15.44
C ASN A 45 -13.87 8.98 -13.92
N ILE A 46 -13.97 10.18 -13.39
CA ILE A 46 -13.81 10.47 -11.97
C ILE A 46 -15.11 11.02 -11.43
N THR A 47 -15.61 10.38 -10.38
CA THR A 47 -16.81 10.82 -9.64
C THR A 47 -16.50 11.07 -8.17
N GLU A 48 -15.29 10.76 -7.72
CA GLU A 48 -14.87 10.92 -6.33
C GLU A 48 -13.55 11.67 -6.24
N THR A 49 -13.49 12.63 -5.33
CA THR A 49 -12.22 13.25 -4.93
C THR A 49 -11.62 12.51 -3.76
N GLN A 50 -10.35 12.77 -3.47
CA GLN A 50 -9.62 12.18 -2.34
C GLN A 50 -9.51 10.64 -2.37
N LEU A 51 -9.73 10.03 -3.54
CA LEU A 51 -9.56 8.62 -3.85
C LEU A 51 -8.37 8.47 -4.82
N CYS A 52 -7.49 7.51 -4.53
CA CYS A 52 -6.37 7.22 -5.44
C CYS A 52 -6.78 6.24 -6.54
N TYR A 53 -6.38 6.55 -7.77
CA TYR A 53 -6.60 5.71 -8.95
C TYR A 53 -5.27 5.21 -9.49
N ASN A 54 -5.08 3.89 -9.57
CA ASN A 54 -3.91 3.29 -10.19
C ASN A 54 -4.09 3.18 -11.69
N LEU A 55 -3.08 3.62 -12.44
CA LEU A 55 -3.00 3.36 -13.86
C LEU A 55 -2.67 1.88 -14.03
N ALA A 56 -3.55 1.17 -14.73
CA ALA A 56 -3.43 -0.27 -14.96
C ALA A 56 -2.55 -0.55 -16.19
N CYS A 57 -3.16 -0.83 -17.34
CA CYS A 57 -2.43 -1.13 -18.57
C CYS A 57 -1.68 0.09 -19.16
N PHE A 58 -1.90 1.28 -18.58
CA PHE A 58 -1.23 2.55 -18.88
C PHE A 58 -0.24 3.00 -17.80
N ASP A 59 0.10 2.09 -16.89
CA ASP A 59 1.16 2.28 -15.91
C ASP A 59 2.49 2.61 -16.60
N ASN A 60 3.19 3.64 -16.12
CA ASN A 60 4.52 4.02 -16.60
C ASN A 60 4.57 4.30 -18.12
N LYS A 61 3.55 4.97 -18.66
CA LYS A 61 3.43 5.25 -20.11
C LYS A 61 2.96 6.65 -20.48
N ALA A 62 2.56 7.46 -19.51
CA ALA A 62 2.02 8.78 -19.81
C ALA A 62 3.14 9.80 -20.00
N SER A 63 3.06 10.59 -21.08
CA SER A 63 3.95 11.75 -21.34
C SER A 63 3.21 13.08 -21.38
N SER A 64 1.87 13.07 -21.49
CA SER A 64 1.06 14.29 -21.32
C SER A 64 -0.37 13.97 -20.86
N VAL A 65 -1.10 14.98 -20.35
CA VAL A 65 -2.42 14.77 -19.77
C VAL A 65 -3.34 15.98 -19.93
N LYS A 66 -4.66 15.73 -20.05
CA LYS A 66 -5.73 16.74 -19.99
C LYS A 66 -6.83 16.30 -19.04
N TRP A 67 -7.64 17.24 -18.60
CA TRP A 67 -8.86 16.92 -17.85
C TRP A 67 -9.97 17.94 -18.10
N GLU A 68 -11.21 17.51 -17.90
CA GLU A 68 -12.41 18.35 -17.94
C GLU A 68 -13.45 17.87 -16.92
N GLY A 69 -14.44 18.71 -16.58
CA GLY A 69 -15.54 18.34 -15.68
C GLY A 69 -15.16 18.12 -14.20
N LEU A 70 -13.87 18.19 -13.84
CA LEU A 70 -13.40 18.10 -12.46
C LEU A 70 -13.91 19.29 -11.61
N PRO A 71 -14.04 19.14 -10.27
CA PRO A 71 -14.34 20.26 -9.38
C PRO A 71 -13.31 21.34 -9.59
N LYS A 72 -13.70 22.62 -9.60
CA LYS A 72 -12.80 23.75 -9.84
C LYS A 72 -12.41 24.49 -8.55
N THR A 73 -13.19 24.30 -7.50
CA THR A 73 -13.06 24.99 -6.22
C THR A 73 -12.58 24.00 -5.17
N GLY A 74 -11.70 24.45 -4.28
CA GLY A 74 -11.15 23.65 -3.19
C GLY A 74 -10.36 24.51 -2.22
N ASN A 75 -9.72 23.89 -1.22
CA ASN A 75 -9.00 24.58 -0.15
C ASN A 75 -7.57 24.99 -0.55
N PHE A 76 -7.12 24.65 -1.76
CA PHE A 76 -5.82 25.08 -2.27
C PHE A 76 -5.93 26.46 -2.91
N HIS A 77 -5.97 27.50 -2.07
CA HIS A 77 -6.16 28.90 -2.50
C HIS A 77 -7.45 29.10 -3.30
N GLY A 78 -8.55 28.46 -2.88
CA GLY A 78 -9.84 28.54 -3.55
C GLY A 78 -9.96 27.61 -4.76
N LYS A 79 -8.97 26.76 -5.02
CA LYS A 79 -8.96 25.78 -6.12
C LYS A 79 -8.80 24.36 -5.61
N SER A 80 -9.30 23.41 -6.40
CA SER A 80 -8.95 21.99 -6.31
C SER A 80 -7.78 21.69 -7.23
N ARG A 81 -7.14 20.54 -7.01
CA ARG A 81 -5.91 20.12 -7.69
C ARG A 81 -5.98 18.67 -8.13
N ILE A 82 -5.40 18.34 -9.27
CA ILE A 82 -5.15 16.97 -9.69
C ILE A 82 -3.66 16.69 -9.52
N ALA A 83 -3.32 15.56 -8.91
CA ALA A 83 -1.95 15.14 -8.68
C ALA A 83 -1.69 13.78 -9.32
N PHE A 84 -0.54 13.66 -9.97
CA PHE A 84 -0.06 12.47 -10.66
C PHE A 84 1.20 11.97 -9.95
N PHE A 85 1.26 10.67 -9.72
CA PHE A 85 2.25 10.01 -8.88
C PHE A 85 3.03 9.01 -9.69
N THR A 86 4.33 8.97 -9.42
CA THR A 86 5.23 8.02 -10.06
C THR A 86 5.16 6.60 -9.48
N GLY A 87 4.56 6.49 -8.29
CA GLY A 87 4.24 5.21 -7.67
C GLY A 87 2.76 4.89 -7.79
N HIS A 88 2.43 3.60 -7.70
CA HIS A 88 1.07 3.19 -7.44
C HIS A 88 0.58 3.75 -6.09
N ASP A 89 -0.73 3.70 -5.89
CA ASP A 89 -1.40 4.05 -4.65
C ASP A 89 -1.15 5.49 -4.17
N CYS A 90 -0.86 6.37 -5.13
CA CYS A 90 -0.53 7.77 -4.92
C CYS A 90 0.70 7.91 -4.02
N GLY A 91 1.69 7.04 -4.27
CA GLY A 91 3.00 7.00 -3.64
C GLY A 91 4.11 7.63 -4.48
N ASP A 92 5.30 7.69 -3.89
CA ASP A 92 6.52 8.26 -4.49
C ASP A 92 6.38 9.75 -4.89
N ASP A 93 7.16 10.18 -5.87
CA ASP A 93 7.17 11.57 -6.32
C ASP A 93 5.87 11.91 -7.03
N SER A 94 5.41 13.15 -6.83
CA SER A 94 4.18 13.64 -7.44
C SER A 94 4.30 15.05 -7.98
N ARG A 95 3.50 15.33 -9.00
CA ARG A 95 3.30 16.66 -9.56
C ARG A 95 1.81 16.95 -9.62
N ASP A 96 1.45 18.19 -9.31
CA ASP A 96 0.06 18.55 -9.16
C ASP A 96 -0.27 19.90 -9.80
N TRP A 97 -1.48 20.00 -10.35
CA TRP A 97 -1.96 21.15 -11.12
C TRP A 97 -3.38 21.54 -10.70
N PRO A 98 -3.78 22.83 -10.82
CA PRO A 98 -5.16 23.26 -10.63
C PRO A 98 -6.12 22.56 -11.60
N THR A 99 -7.21 22.03 -11.09
CA THR A 99 -8.22 21.34 -11.93
C THR A 99 -9.03 22.29 -12.82
N ASP A 100 -9.00 23.60 -12.56
CA ASP A 100 -9.69 24.62 -13.37
C ASP A 100 -9.05 24.87 -14.76
N GLY A 101 -7.91 24.23 -15.04
CA GLY A 101 -7.20 24.32 -16.32
C GLY A 101 -6.46 25.65 -16.51
N VAL A 102 -6.39 26.51 -15.49
CA VAL A 102 -5.64 27.78 -15.53
C VAL A 102 -4.30 27.59 -14.83
N ILE A 103 -3.27 27.25 -15.62
CA ILE A 103 -1.91 26.98 -15.16
C ILE A 103 -1.02 28.14 -15.59
N ASN A 104 -0.22 28.68 -14.65
CA ASN A 104 0.64 29.85 -14.87
C ASN A 104 -0.08 31.07 -15.49
N GLY A 105 -1.35 31.28 -15.11
CA GLY A 105 -2.18 32.39 -15.58
C GLY A 105 -2.76 32.22 -17.00
N LYS A 106 -2.48 31.11 -17.68
CA LYS A 106 -3.00 30.81 -19.01
C LYS A 106 -4.05 29.70 -18.93
N LYS A 107 -5.21 29.95 -19.55
CA LYS A 107 -6.29 28.96 -19.66
C LYS A 107 -5.89 27.84 -20.62
N ASP A 108 -6.29 26.62 -20.29
CA ASP A 108 -6.07 25.40 -21.06
C ASP A 108 -4.57 25.06 -21.24
N ASN A 109 -3.74 25.47 -20.28
CA ASN A 109 -2.29 25.25 -20.29
C ASN A 109 -1.90 23.96 -19.56
N TYR A 110 -2.54 22.85 -19.91
CA TYR A 110 -2.33 21.52 -19.32
C TYR A 110 -0.89 21.00 -19.50
N PRO A 111 -0.43 20.04 -18.69
CA PRO A 111 0.90 19.43 -18.83
C PRO A 111 1.00 18.71 -20.18
N MET A 112 1.67 19.37 -21.13
CA MET A 112 1.84 18.86 -22.49
C MET A 112 3.13 18.07 -22.67
N ASP A 113 4.03 18.06 -21.68
CA ASP A 113 5.29 17.33 -21.72
C ASP A 113 5.76 17.06 -20.28
N PHE A 114 5.56 15.82 -19.81
CA PHE A 114 5.93 15.40 -18.46
C PHE A 114 7.43 15.29 -18.23
N SER A 115 8.26 15.33 -19.27
CA SER A 115 9.72 15.37 -19.11
C SER A 115 10.18 16.66 -18.43
N LEU A 116 9.44 17.76 -18.64
CA LEU A 116 9.67 19.05 -17.99
C LEU A 116 9.42 19.00 -16.47
N ASP A 117 8.61 18.04 -16.03
CA ASP A 117 8.19 17.87 -14.63
C ASP A 117 8.87 16.65 -13.96
N GLY A 118 9.67 15.89 -14.71
CA GLY A 118 10.41 14.72 -14.23
C GLY A 118 9.54 13.51 -13.89
N ILE A 119 8.38 13.36 -14.55
CA ILE A 119 7.44 12.24 -14.35
C ILE A 119 7.07 11.53 -15.66
N ASP A 120 7.83 11.79 -16.72
CA ASP A 120 7.64 11.17 -18.05
C ASP A 120 7.79 9.65 -17.97
N ASP A 121 6.86 8.92 -18.60
CA ASP A 121 6.79 7.46 -18.57
C ASP A 121 6.86 6.84 -17.17
N ALA A 122 6.54 7.63 -16.14
CA ALA A 122 6.68 7.21 -14.75
C ALA A 122 5.35 7.26 -14.00
N VAL A 123 4.29 7.88 -14.56
CA VAL A 123 3.02 8.01 -13.83
C VAL A 123 2.36 6.64 -13.67
N SER A 124 2.08 6.28 -12.43
CA SER A 124 1.48 5.01 -12.01
C SER A 124 0.16 5.17 -11.28
N SER A 125 -0.15 6.37 -10.78
CA SER A 125 -1.45 6.67 -10.17
C SER A 125 -1.75 8.17 -10.14
N PHE A 126 -3.00 8.53 -9.83
CA PHE A 126 -3.43 9.91 -9.72
C PHE A 126 -4.61 10.10 -8.76
N ILE A 127 -4.84 11.35 -8.36
CA ILE A 127 -5.88 11.76 -7.41
C ILE A 127 -6.38 13.18 -7.70
N ILE A 128 -7.62 13.46 -7.31
CA ILE A 128 -8.21 14.79 -7.32
C ILE A 128 -8.37 15.25 -5.87
N TRP A 129 -7.69 16.34 -5.50
CA TRP A 129 -7.73 16.97 -4.18
C TRP A 129 -8.64 18.21 -4.18
N GLU A 130 -9.71 18.18 -3.39
CA GLU A 130 -10.50 19.38 -3.06
C GLU A 130 -10.06 19.98 -1.73
N ASP A 131 -10.00 19.18 -0.67
CA ASP A 131 -9.82 19.70 0.69
C ASP A 131 -8.37 19.77 1.17
N ASN A 132 -7.60 18.71 0.97
CA ASN A 132 -6.23 18.58 1.47
C ASN A 132 -5.49 17.49 0.67
N LYS A 133 -4.18 17.32 0.92
CA LYS A 133 -3.34 16.33 0.22
C LYS A 133 -3.37 14.93 0.87
N LYS A 134 -4.48 14.53 1.50
CA LYS A 134 -4.62 13.22 2.16
C LYS A 134 -5.68 12.40 1.44
N LEU A 135 -5.48 11.09 1.41
CA LEU A 135 -6.47 10.11 0.97
C LEU A 135 -7.61 9.98 1.99
N THR A 136 -8.56 10.92 2.00
CA THR A 136 -9.69 10.86 2.94
C THR A 136 -10.78 9.89 2.52
N ASN A 137 -10.89 9.58 1.22
CA ASN A 137 -11.77 8.52 0.70
C ASN A 137 -11.00 7.20 0.48
N GLY A 138 -9.76 7.12 0.99
CA GLY A 138 -8.96 5.91 1.00
C GLY A 138 -8.40 5.51 -0.37
N LYS A 139 -8.17 4.20 -0.50
CA LYS A 139 -7.90 3.48 -1.76
C LYS A 139 -9.14 2.61 -2.01
N GLU A 140 -9.46 2.21 -3.24
CA GLU A 140 -10.60 1.30 -3.46
C GLU A 140 -10.42 0.00 -2.64
N THR A 141 -11.30 -0.27 -1.67
CA THR A 141 -11.27 -1.52 -0.87
C THR A 141 -12.64 -2.23 -0.84
N PRO A 142 -12.93 -3.16 -1.76
CA PRO A 142 -14.22 -3.86 -1.76
C PRO A 142 -14.24 -5.21 -1.03
N SER A 143 -15.43 -5.79 -0.89
CA SER A 143 -15.74 -6.99 -0.07
C SER A 143 -15.11 -8.30 -0.54
N TRP A 144 -14.54 -8.32 -1.74
CA TRP A 144 -13.77 -9.41 -2.31
C TRP A 144 -12.80 -8.79 -3.33
N TYR A 145 -11.69 -9.47 -3.58
CA TYR A 145 -10.71 -9.10 -4.59
C TYR A 145 -10.45 -10.36 -5.42
N GLY A 146 -10.72 -10.26 -6.70
CA GLY A 146 -10.38 -11.30 -7.65
C GLY A 146 -9.52 -10.75 -8.76
N VAL A 147 -8.81 -11.64 -9.44
CA VAL A 147 -7.95 -11.28 -10.56
C VAL A 147 -8.45 -12.02 -11.79
N VAL A 148 -8.63 -11.29 -12.88
CA VAL A 148 -8.86 -11.86 -14.21
C VAL A 148 -7.57 -11.66 -15.00
N THR A 149 -6.86 -12.74 -15.27
CA THR A 149 -5.59 -12.71 -16.00
C THR A 149 -5.84 -13.12 -17.44
N PHE A 150 -5.69 -12.17 -18.35
CA PHE A 150 -5.72 -12.45 -19.78
C PHE A 150 -4.33 -12.78 -20.28
N TYR A 151 -4.26 -13.66 -21.28
CA TYR A 151 -3.04 -14.10 -21.91
C TYR A 151 -3.13 -13.76 -23.39
N LEU A 152 -2.02 -13.25 -23.94
CA LEU A 152 -1.93 -12.90 -25.36
C LEU A 152 -2.09 -14.13 -26.25
N ASP A 153 -1.55 -15.27 -25.80
CA ASP A 153 -1.56 -16.52 -26.56
C ASP A 153 -2.56 -17.53 -25.95
N THR A 154 -2.83 -18.59 -26.70
CA THR A 154 -3.60 -19.76 -26.23
C THR A 154 -2.82 -20.54 -25.18
N GLU A 155 -3.47 -21.49 -24.52
CA GLU A 155 -2.91 -22.38 -23.50
C GLU A 155 -2.32 -21.66 -22.27
N PHE A 156 -2.73 -20.41 -22.05
CA PHE A 156 -2.23 -19.55 -20.98
C PHE A 156 -0.75 -19.20 -21.09
N ASP A 157 -0.25 -19.11 -22.33
CA ASP A 157 1.12 -18.72 -22.63
C ASP A 157 1.21 -17.22 -23.01
N GLY A 158 2.46 -16.75 -23.10
CA GLY A 158 2.77 -15.40 -23.54
C GLY A 158 2.61 -14.34 -22.45
N PRO A 159 2.67 -13.05 -22.82
CA PRO A 159 2.52 -11.95 -21.88
C PRO A 159 1.15 -11.95 -21.17
N GLU A 160 1.18 -11.81 -19.85
CA GLU A 160 0.02 -11.82 -18.97
C GLU A 160 -0.47 -10.39 -18.66
N PHE A 161 -1.79 -10.23 -18.58
CA PHE A 161 -2.46 -8.96 -18.29
C PHE A 161 -3.47 -9.16 -17.17
N PRO A 162 -3.04 -9.09 -15.90
CA PRO A 162 -3.91 -9.23 -14.75
C PRO A 162 -4.78 -7.98 -14.56
N TRP A 163 -6.08 -8.20 -14.38
CA TRP A 163 -7.05 -7.20 -13.97
C TRP A 163 -7.51 -7.48 -12.56
N GLY A 164 -7.19 -6.58 -11.63
CA GLY A 164 -7.76 -6.59 -10.29
C GLY A 164 -9.23 -6.16 -10.34
N ILE A 165 -10.10 -6.97 -9.74
CA ILE A 165 -11.55 -6.78 -9.76
C ILE A 165 -12.08 -6.88 -8.35
N THR A 166 -12.98 -5.96 -8.07
CA THR A 166 -13.45 -5.75 -6.71
C THR A 166 -14.94 -5.43 -6.66
N GLN A 167 -15.59 -5.24 -7.81
CA GLN A 167 -17.01 -4.98 -7.91
C GLN A 167 -17.65 -5.94 -8.92
N THR A 168 -18.70 -6.65 -8.49
CA THR A 168 -19.56 -7.37 -9.43
C THR A 168 -20.47 -6.37 -10.10
N GLN A 169 -21.16 -6.78 -11.16
CA GLN A 169 -22.10 -5.93 -11.87
C GLN A 169 -21.52 -4.64 -12.46
N ARG A 170 -20.20 -4.52 -12.54
CA ARG A 170 -19.49 -3.43 -13.20
C ARG A 170 -18.92 -3.93 -14.53
N CYS A 171 -19.10 -3.14 -15.58
CA CYS A 171 -18.44 -3.43 -16.85
C CYS A 171 -17.00 -2.90 -16.83
N TYR A 172 -16.03 -3.71 -17.19
CA TYR A 172 -14.62 -3.37 -17.25
C TYR A 172 -14.16 -3.36 -18.71
N ASN A 173 -13.73 -2.21 -19.23
CA ASN A 173 -13.20 -2.10 -20.58
C ASN A 173 -11.70 -2.43 -20.60
N LEU A 174 -11.27 -3.26 -21.55
CA LEU A 174 -9.87 -3.70 -21.63
C LEU A 174 -8.91 -2.61 -22.12
N GLY A 175 -9.43 -1.53 -22.69
CA GLY A 175 -8.64 -0.36 -23.07
C GLY A 175 -7.51 -0.72 -24.02
N CYS A 176 -6.26 -0.60 -23.56
CA CYS A 176 -5.08 -0.91 -24.39
C CYS A 176 -4.88 -2.42 -24.67
N PHE A 177 -5.65 -3.28 -24.01
CA PHE A 177 -5.68 -4.73 -24.22
C PHE A 177 -6.93 -5.22 -25.00
N ASN A 178 -7.70 -4.29 -25.60
CA ASN A 178 -8.81 -4.69 -26.48
C ASN A 178 -8.29 -5.58 -27.61
N ASP A 179 -9.10 -6.57 -27.97
CA ASP A 179 -8.98 -7.37 -29.18
C ASP A 179 -7.64 -8.11 -29.28
N LYS A 180 -7.13 -8.59 -28.12
CA LYS A 180 -5.80 -9.22 -28.00
C LYS A 180 -5.77 -10.52 -27.18
N ALA A 181 -6.82 -10.81 -26.41
CA ALA A 181 -6.79 -11.99 -25.56
C ALA A 181 -7.06 -13.26 -26.38
N SER A 182 -6.23 -14.28 -26.17
CA SER A 182 -6.43 -15.63 -26.75
C SER A 182 -6.72 -16.71 -25.68
N SER A 183 -6.41 -16.45 -24.41
CA SER A 183 -6.86 -17.28 -23.28
C SER A 183 -7.00 -16.48 -21.98
N VAL A 184 -7.66 -17.05 -20.96
CA VAL A 184 -7.93 -16.35 -19.70
C VAL A 184 -8.00 -17.29 -18.50
N LYS A 185 -7.53 -16.82 -17.33
CA LYS A 185 -7.81 -17.43 -16.01
C LYS A 185 -8.39 -16.39 -15.06
N TRP A 186 -9.11 -16.86 -14.06
CA TRP A 186 -9.52 -15.99 -12.97
C TRP A 186 -9.52 -16.71 -11.64
N GLU A 187 -9.32 -15.93 -10.59
CA GLU A 187 -9.36 -16.38 -9.20
C GLU A 187 -9.97 -15.29 -8.31
N GLY A 188 -10.46 -15.68 -7.13
CA GLY A 188 -11.01 -14.73 -6.15
C GLY A 188 -12.34 -14.06 -6.54
N LEU A 189 -12.95 -14.45 -7.67
CA LEU A 189 -14.27 -13.97 -8.07
C LEU A 189 -15.37 -14.59 -7.19
N PRO A 190 -16.50 -13.88 -6.93
CA PRO A 190 -17.65 -14.46 -6.25
C PRO A 190 -18.17 -15.64 -7.06
N THR A 191 -18.44 -16.78 -6.40
CA THR A 191 -18.84 -18.03 -7.06
C THR A 191 -20.33 -18.31 -7.01
N THR A 192 -21.05 -17.69 -6.08
CA THR A 192 -22.51 -17.80 -5.94
C THR A 192 -23.21 -16.62 -6.58
N GLY A 193 -24.36 -16.83 -7.21
CA GLY A 193 -25.11 -15.79 -7.91
C GLY A 193 -26.48 -16.24 -8.40
N ALA A 194 -27.16 -15.37 -9.13
CA ALA A 194 -28.52 -15.58 -9.63
C ALA A 194 -28.60 -16.59 -10.80
N PHE A 195 -27.47 -17.07 -11.33
CA PHE A 195 -27.43 -17.93 -12.52
C PHE A 195 -27.29 -19.39 -12.11
N ASN A 196 -28.42 -20.04 -11.84
CA ASN A 196 -28.47 -21.42 -11.31
C ASN A 196 -27.70 -21.58 -9.99
N GLY A 197 -27.72 -20.54 -9.15
CA GLY A 197 -26.96 -20.49 -7.91
C GLY A 197 -25.49 -20.10 -8.07
N GLN A 198 -25.02 -19.84 -9.30
CA GLN A 198 -23.65 -19.44 -9.59
C GLN A 198 -23.54 -17.99 -10.05
N SER A 199 -22.38 -17.40 -9.80
CA SER A 199 -21.91 -16.19 -10.45
C SER A 199 -21.19 -16.55 -11.75
N ARG A 200 -21.20 -15.64 -12.72
CA ARG A 200 -20.59 -15.88 -14.04
C ARG A 200 -19.70 -14.72 -14.44
N ILE A 201 -18.60 -15.00 -15.13
CA ILE A 201 -17.79 -13.97 -15.78
C ILE A 201 -18.14 -13.97 -17.26
N ALA A 202 -18.52 -12.81 -17.78
CA ALA A 202 -18.88 -12.62 -19.17
C ALA A 202 -17.86 -11.73 -19.87
N PHE A 203 -17.41 -12.16 -21.04
CA PHE A 203 -16.50 -11.44 -21.92
C PHE A 203 -17.25 -11.02 -23.18
N PHE A 204 -17.06 -9.77 -23.59
CA PHE A 204 -17.82 -9.13 -24.64
C PHE A 204 -16.90 -8.66 -25.75
N THR A 205 -17.34 -8.85 -26.99
CA THR A 205 -16.57 -8.39 -28.16
C THR A 205 -16.67 -6.89 -28.40
N GLY A 206 -17.69 -6.25 -27.85
CA GLY A 206 -17.81 -4.80 -27.80
C GLY A 206 -17.30 -4.21 -26.49
N LYS A 207 -17.02 -2.91 -26.53
CA LYS A 207 -16.83 -2.07 -25.33
C LYS A 207 -18.17 -1.89 -24.59
N GLU A 208 -18.12 -1.39 -23.38
CA GLU A 208 -19.30 -1.16 -22.52
C GLU A 208 -20.18 -2.40 -22.33
N CYS A 209 -19.59 -3.59 -22.43
CA CYS A 209 -20.29 -4.87 -22.31
C CYS A 209 -21.40 -5.00 -23.36
N THR A 210 -21.09 -4.62 -24.60
CA THR A 210 -21.96 -4.72 -25.79
C THR A 210 -21.42 -5.75 -26.78
N GLY A 211 -22.16 -6.02 -27.86
CA GLY A 211 -21.75 -7.00 -28.88
C GLY A 211 -22.02 -8.45 -28.46
N ASP A 212 -21.32 -9.37 -29.12
CA ASP A 212 -21.40 -10.79 -28.79
C ASP A 212 -20.72 -11.05 -27.45
N SER A 213 -21.21 -12.04 -26.71
CA SER A 213 -20.63 -12.39 -25.42
C SER A 213 -20.55 -13.89 -25.21
N ARG A 214 -19.53 -14.29 -24.45
CA ARG A 214 -19.38 -15.63 -23.89
C ARG A 214 -19.18 -15.52 -22.41
N ASP A 215 -19.73 -16.47 -21.68
CA ASP A 215 -19.71 -16.43 -20.24
C ASP A 215 -19.46 -17.80 -19.63
N TRP A 216 -18.73 -17.80 -18.52
CA TRP A 216 -18.31 -18.99 -17.81
C TRP A 216 -18.63 -18.88 -16.32
N PRO A 217 -18.84 -20.00 -15.62
CA PRO A 217 -18.89 -20.03 -14.16
C PRO A 217 -17.62 -19.43 -13.55
N THR A 218 -17.80 -18.50 -12.63
CA THR A 218 -16.70 -17.87 -11.88
C THR A 218 -15.95 -18.84 -10.96
N ASP A 219 -16.57 -19.98 -10.62
CA ASP A 219 -15.96 -21.04 -9.82
C ASP A 219 -14.90 -21.85 -10.59
N GLY A 220 -14.69 -21.59 -11.88
CA GLY A 220 -13.69 -22.28 -12.69
C GLY A 220 -14.02 -23.75 -12.99
N VAL A 221 -15.23 -24.21 -12.66
CA VAL A 221 -15.70 -25.56 -12.97
C VAL A 221 -16.49 -25.51 -14.28
N ILE A 222 -15.85 -25.96 -15.36
CA ILE A 222 -16.41 -25.90 -16.71
C ILE A 222 -16.46 -27.33 -17.26
N ASN A 223 -17.65 -27.76 -17.71
CA ASN A 223 -17.91 -29.13 -18.17
C ASN A 223 -17.54 -30.19 -17.12
N ASP A 224 -17.97 -29.97 -15.87
CA ASP A 224 -17.72 -30.85 -14.72
C ASP A 224 -16.22 -31.06 -14.39
N LYS A 225 -15.35 -30.20 -14.92
CA LYS A 225 -13.91 -30.22 -14.68
C LYS A 225 -13.46 -28.90 -14.05
N GLU A 226 -12.84 -29.01 -12.89
CA GLU A 226 -12.24 -27.90 -12.16
C GLU A 226 -10.99 -27.37 -12.89
N GLY A 227 -10.78 -26.06 -12.84
CA GLY A 227 -9.64 -25.39 -13.48
C GLY A 227 -9.69 -25.46 -15.02
N ASN A 228 -10.84 -25.78 -15.60
CA ASN A 228 -11.01 -25.97 -17.04
C ASN A 228 -11.33 -24.65 -17.74
N TYR A 229 -10.54 -23.61 -17.43
CA TYR A 229 -10.69 -22.26 -17.97
C TYR A 229 -10.57 -22.22 -19.51
N PRO A 230 -11.08 -21.17 -20.17
CA PRO A 230 -10.93 -21.00 -21.61
C PRO A 230 -9.45 -20.84 -21.99
N MET A 231 -8.85 -21.95 -22.42
CA MET A 231 -7.45 -22.01 -22.84
C MET A 231 -7.28 -21.64 -24.33
N ASP A 232 -8.36 -21.58 -25.10
CA ASP A 232 -8.30 -21.23 -26.52
C ASP A 232 -9.62 -20.57 -26.94
N PHE A 233 -9.63 -19.25 -27.04
CA PHE A 233 -10.81 -18.48 -27.42
C PHE A 233 -11.22 -18.65 -28.90
N SER A 234 -10.39 -19.27 -29.74
CA SER A 234 -10.78 -19.59 -31.12
C SER A 234 -11.91 -20.62 -31.16
N LEU A 235 -11.96 -21.52 -30.16
CA LEU A 235 -13.02 -22.51 -29.99
C LEU A 235 -14.38 -21.87 -29.63
N ASP A 236 -14.35 -20.69 -29.00
CA ASP A 236 -15.53 -19.96 -28.54
C ASP A 236 -15.96 -18.84 -29.49
N GLY A 237 -15.14 -18.54 -30.52
CA GLY A 237 -15.39 -17.50 -31.51
C GLY A 237 -15.14 -16.08 -31.00
N ILE A 238 -14.30 -15.92 -29.96
CA ILE A 238 -13.96 -14.61 -29.37
C ILE A 238 -12.44 -14.32 -29.32
N ASN A 239 -11.64 -15.13 -30.03
CA ASN A 239 -10.18 -14.94 -30.09
C ASN A 239 -9.83 -13.56 -30.60
N ASP A 240 -8.93 -12.87 -29.90
CA ASP A 240 -8.48 -11.52 -30.24
C ASP A 240 -9.64 -10.55 -30.50
N ALA A 241 -10.79 -10.77 -29.85
CA ALA A 241 -12.00 -9.99 -30.10
C ALA A 241 -12.60 -9.41 -28.83
N ILE A 242 -12.09 -9.77 -27.65
CA ILE A 242 -12.64 -9.29 -26.37
C ILE A 242 -12.23 -7.84 -26.14
N SER A 243 -13.21 -6.98 -25.87
CA SER A 243 -13.02 -5.55 -25.60
C SER A 243 -13.52 -5.12 -24.22
N SER A 244 -14.36 -5.92 -23.56
CA SER A 244 -14.78 -5.68 -22.18
C SER A 244 -15.22 -6.95 -21.47
N PHE A 245 -15.32 -6.92 -20.15
CA PHE A 245 -15.82 -8.04 -19.34
C PHE A 245 -16.59 -7.57 -18.12
N MET A 246 -17.39 -8.47 -17.53
CA MET A 246 -18.21 -8.19 -16.36
C MET A 246 -18.44 -9.44 -15.53
N ILE A 247 -18.47 -9.28 -14.21
CA ILE A 247 -18.82 -10.36 -13.29
C ILE A 247 -20.32 -10.24 -12.99
N TRP A 248 -21.08 -11.22 -13.46
CA TRP A 248 -22.51 -11.38 -13.27
C TRP A 248 -22.80 -12.18 -12.00
N GLU A 249 -23.14 -11.48 -10.94
CA GLU A 249 -23.59 -12.08 -9.68
C GLU A 249 -25.11 -12.03 -9.54
N THR A 250 -25.74 -10.90 -9.89
CA THR A 250 -27.18 -10.71 -9.68
C THR A 250 -27.95 -10.52 -10.98
N SER A 251 -27.32 -10.00 -12.03
CA SER A 251 -27.96 -9.79 -13.33
C SER A 251 -26.96 -9.74 -14.48
N LYS A 252 -27.44 -9.92 -15.73
CA LYS A 252 -26.60 -9.71 -16.92
C LYS A 252 -26.42 -8.24 -17.29
N LYS A 253 -26.97 -7.31 -16.49
CA LYS A 253 -26.91 -5.88 -16.73
C LYS A 253 -25.90 -5.23 -15.80
N ALA A 254 -25.11 -4.30 -16.32
CA ALA A 254 -24.28 -3.44 -15.49
C ALA A 254 -25.17 -2.63 -14.55
N THR A 255 -24.98 -2.78 -13.24
CA THR A 255 -25.71 -2.03 -12.19
C THR A 255 -24.77 -1.29 -11.24
N ASN A 256 -23.50 -1.67 -11.15
CA ASN A 256 -22.48 -1.01 -10.34
C ASN A 256 -21.60 -0.08 -11.20
N GLY A 257 -22.25 0.62 -12.12
CA GLY A 257 -21.63 1.44 -13.14
C GLY A 257 -20.89 0.62 -14.20
N GLN A 258 -20.12 1.33 -15.00
CA GLN A 258 -19.28 0.81 -16.06
C GLN A 258 -17.95 1.60 -15.94
N ASP A 259 -16.82 1.01 -16.30
CA ASP A 259 -15.60 1.76 -16.64
C ASP A 259 -15.87 2.52 -17.92
N LEU A 260 -16.77 3.49 -17.84
CA LEU A 260 -17.19 4.24 -19.00
C LEU A 260 -15.98 5.03 -19.49
N PRO A 261 -15.66 4.98 -20.78
CA PRO A 261 -15.45 6.23 -21.48
C PRO A 261 -16.79 6.98 -21.40
N SER A 262 -16.91 7.90 -20.43
CA SER A 262 -18.07 8.81 -20.20
C SER A 262 -19.47 8.21 -19.80
N LEU A 263 -19.99 8.57 -18.59
CA LEU A 263 -21.41 8.74 -18.10
C LEU A 263 -22.12 7.77 -17.04
N LEU A 264 -22.29 8.24 -15.77
CA LEU A 264 -23.34 8.00 -14.68
C LEU A 264 -23.18 6.93 -13.51
N LEU A 265 -23.87 7.11 -12.33
CA LEU A 265 -23.46 7.02 -10.86
C LEU A 265 -24.34 6.12 -9.85
N LEU A 266 -23.82 5.54 -8.67
CA LEU A 266 -24.38 5.37 -7.22
C LEU A 266 -24.10 4.06 -6.26
N LEU A 267 -23.42 4.21 -5.05
CA LEU A 267 -23.51 3.74 -3.54
C LEU A 267 -23.53 2.26 -2.84
N VAL A 268 -22.68 1.89 -1.76
CA VAL A 268 -22.68 0.64 -0.80
C VAL A 268 -21.93 0.72 0.66
N VAL A 269 -22.00 -0.26 1.67
CA VAL A 269 -21.55 -0.33 3.17
C VAL A 269 -20.89 -1.71 3.77
N PHE A 270 -20.15 -1.86 4.98
CA PHE A 270 -19.09 -2.92 5.51
C PHE A 270 -19.16 -3.78 6.92
N THR A 271 -18.24 -4.81 7.26
CA THR A 271 -17.96 -5.65 8.59
C THR A 271 -16.47 -6.28 8.91
N PRO A 272 -16.05 -6.93 10.11
CA PRO A 272 -14.61 -7.15 10.68
C PRO A 272 -13.86 -8.59 10.90
N VAL A 273 -12.55 -8.71 11.37
CA VAL A 273 -11.47 -9.83 11.28
C VAL A 273 -10.85 -10.50 12.61
N ARG A 274 -10.22 -11.74 12.64
CA ARG A 274 -9.55 -12.53 13.79
C ARG A 274 -8.01 -12.91 13.64
N ALA A 275 -7.28 -13.40 14.69
CA ALA A 275 -5.80 -13.65 14.77
C ALA A 275 -5.28 -15.14 14.85
N THR A 276 -4.00 -15.40 14.47
CA THR A 276 -3.30 -16.70 14.20
C THR A 276 -2.25 -17.09 15.26
N ASP A 277 -2.06 -18.39 15.53
CA ASP A 277 -1.00 -18.95 16.39
C ASP A 277 -0.05 -19.89 15.62
N ILE A 278 1.27 -19.77 15.84
CA ILE A 278 2.31 -20.63 15.21
C ILE A 278 3.34 -21.12 16.23
N TRP A 279 3.85 -22.33 16.04
CA TRP A 279 4.91 -22.95 16.82
C TRP A 279 6.04 -23.40 15.88
N PHE A 280 7.28 -23.10 16.25
CA PHE A 280 8.49 -23.64 15.63
C PHE A 280 9.17 -24.64 16.57
N TYR A 281 9.61 -25.78 16.04
CA TYR A 281 10.28 -26.85 16.77
C TYR A 281 11.71 -27.02 16.25
N ASN A 282 12.64 -27.34 17.15
CA ASN A 282 14.06 -27.51 16.81
C ASN A 282 14.50 -28.96 16.57
N ASP A 283 13.58 -29.90 16.70
CA ASP A 283 13.79 -31.32 16.42
C ASP A 283 12.48 -31.92 15.89
N ASP A 284 12.59 -32.85 14.95
CA ASP A 284 11.49 -33.53 14.27
C ASP A 284 11.04 -34.81 15.01
N ASP A 285 11.77 -35.25 16.03
CA ASP A 285 11.39 -36.38 16.89
C ASP A 285 10.42 -35.93 17.99
N TYR A 286 9.14 -36.28 17.80
CA TYR A 286 8.03 -35.80 18.62
C TYR A 286 8.16 -36.14 20.11
N ASP A 287 8.96 -37.17 20.44
CA ASP A 287 9.05 -37.78 21.76
C ASP A 287 10.31 -37.39 22.56
N LYS A 288 11.25 -36.61 22.00
CA LYS A 288 12.50 -36.26 22.69
C LYS A 288 12.80 -34.76 22.65
N HIS A 289 12.62 -34.11 23.80
CA HIS A 289 13.17 -32.79 24.17
C HIS A 289 12.91 -31.62 23.20
N LYS A 290 11.65 -31.15 23.14
CA LYS A 290 11.22 -30.01 22.30
C LYS A 290 11.54 -28.66 22.93
N THR A 291 12.60 -27.99 22.49
CA THR A 291 12.61 -26.52 22.60
C THR A 291 11.80 -25.96 21.45
N PHE A 292 10.64 -25.39 21.76
CA PHE A 292 9.78 -24.75 20.77
C PHE A 292 9.59 -23.28 21.09
N LYS A 293 9.34 -22.48 20.06
CA LYS A 293 8.90 -21.08 20.21
C LYS A 293 7.51 -20.91 19.61
N ARG A 294 6.62 -20.30 20.39
CA ARG A 294 5.25 -19.98 20.00
C ARG A 294 5.12 -18.49 19.73
N PHE A 295 4.45 -18.13 18.65
CA PHE A 295 4.10 -16.75 18.30
C PHE A 295 2.60 -16.63 18.02
N ASN A 296 1.99 -15.50 18.41
CA ASN A 296 0.59 -15.15 18.12
C ASN A 296 0.58 -13.82 17.35
N PHE A 297 -0.12 -13.78 16.21
CA PHE A 297 -0.09 -12.63 15.31
C PHE A 297 -1.38 -12.53 14.48
N GLY A 298 -1.82 -11.32 14.15
CA GLY A 298 -3.12 -11.10 13.48
C GLY A 298 -3.05 -10.21 12.23
N THR A 299 -1.86 -9.91 11.72
CA THR A 299 -1.67 -9.01 10.58
C THR A 299 -1.06 -9.78 9.42
N ALA A 300 -1.89 -10.13 8.44
CA ALA A 300 -1.40 -10.66 7.17
C ALA A 300 -0.63 -9.61 6.38
N GLN A 301 0.23 -10.07 5.48
CA GLN A 301 1.20 -9.27 4.73
C GLN A 301 2.19 -8.51 5.59
N ARG A 302 2.43 -8.96 6.81
CA ARG A 302 3.53 -8.49 7.66
C ARG A 302 4.56 -9.60 7.77
N CYS A 303 5.82 -9.24 7.57
CA CYS A 303 6.92 -10.15 7.79
C CYS A 303 7.28 -10.20 9.28
N TYR A 304 7.47 -11.40 9.82
CA TYR A 304 7.84 -11.65 11.20
C TYR A 304 9.24 -12.28 11.25
N ASN A 305 10.22 -11.51 11.72
CA ASN A 305 11.59 -11.99 11.95
C ASN A 305 11.66 -12.74 13.27
N ILE A 306 12.31 -13.91 13.24
CA ILE A 306 12.54 -14.74 14.43
C ILE A 306 14.02 -14.86 14.78
N ALA A 307 14.91 -14.21 14.03
CA ALA A 307 16.35 -14.35 14.18
C ALA A 307 16.85 -14.03 15.60
N ASP A 308 16.25 -13.04 16.28
CA ASP A 308 16.70 -12.66 17.63
C ASP A 308 16.41 -13.74 18.71
N CYS A 309 15.52 -14.72 18.48
CA CYS A 309 15.21 -15.76 19.48
C CYS A 309 15.10 -17.20 18.98
N PHE A 310 14.97 -17.44 17.69
CA PHE A 310 14.80 -18.78 17.11
C PHE A 310 15.40 -18.93 15.70
N ASP A 311 16.45 -18.14 15.40
CA ASP A 311 17.16 -18.20 14.13
C ASP A 311 17.71 -19.57 13.80
N ASN A 312 17.59 -19.99 12.54
CA ASN A 312 18.33 -21.14 11.98
C ASN A 312 18.24 -22.41 12.85
N LYS A 313 17.09 -22.57 13.52
CA LYS A 313 16.85 -23.66 14.48
C LYS A 313 15.64 -24.48 14.15
N ALA A 314 14.72 -23.97 13.35
CA ALA A 314 13.47 -24.66 13.10
C ALA A 314 13.68 -25.84 12.14
N SER A 315 13.33 -27.04 12.60
CA SER A 315 13.24 -28.25 11.79
C SER A 315 11.80 -28.50 11.32
N SER A 316 10.82 -28.02 12.09
CA SER A 316 9.39 -28.07 11.74
C SER A 316 8.58 -26.92 12.33
N ALA A 317 7.37 -26.72 11.82
CA ALA A 317 6.41 -25.75 12.33
C ALA A 317 4.98 -26.31 12.35
N SER A 318 4.14 -25.80 13.24
CA SER A 318 2.69 -26.05 13.27
C SER A 318 1.93 -24.77 13.57
N TRP A 319 0.68 -24.64 13.13
CA TRP A 319 -0.14 -23.45 13.35
C TRP A 319 -1.62 -23.78 13.49
N ILE A 320 -2.36 -22.85 14.11
CA ILE A 320 -3.82 -22.85 14.19
C ILE A 320 -4.40 -21.44 13.99
N ASN A 321 -5.70 -21.34 13.73
CA ASN A 321 -6.45 -20.08 13.60
C ASN A 321 -6.00 -19.14 12.47
N ALA A 322 -5.21 -19.62 11.50
CA ALA A 322 -4.90 -18.85 10.30
C ALA A 322 -6.18 -18.61 9.47
N PRO A 323 -6.35 -17.46 8.78
CA PRO A 323 -7.47 -17.24 7.88
C PRO A 323 -7.52 -18.33 6.81
N LYS A 324 -8.74 -18.77 6.46
CA LYS A 324 -8.94 -19.91 5.55
C LYS A 324 -8.41 -19.67 4.13
N ALA A 325 -8.34 -18.42 3.71
CA ALA A 325 -7.80 -18.01 2.41
C ALA A 325 -6.36 -17.48 2.52
N ALA A 326 -5.68 -17.75 3.64
CA ALA A 326 -4.30 -17.33 3.85
C ALA A 326 -3.32 -18.50 3.68
N TRP A 327 -2.06 -18.16 3.45
CA TRP A 327 -0.94 -19.10 3.45
C TRP A 327 0.14 -18.64 4.43
N LEU A 328 0.92 -19.57 4.99
CA LEU A 328 2.11 -19.23 5.77
C LEU A 328 3.36 -19.49 4.93
N ALA A 329 4.08 -18.43 4.63
CA ALA A 329 5.36 -18.47 3.96
C ALA A 329 6.49 -18.42 4.99
N PHE A 330 7.50 -19.27 4.80
CA PHE A 330 8.69 -19.41 5.64
C PHE A 330 9.93 -19.15 4.80
N TYR A 331 10.89 -18.43 5.37
CA TYR A 331 12.04 -17.89 4.65
C TYR A 331 13.34 -18.24 5.37
N ASP A 332 14.38 -18.56 4.59
CA ASP A 332 15.73 -18.85 5.10
C ASP A 332 16.58 -17.61 5.43
N ASP A 333 16.04 -16.43 5.18
CA ASP A 333 16.66 -15.16 5.53
C ASP A 333 15.69 -14.31 6.36
N GLU A 334 16.25 -13.33 7.08
CA GLU A 334 15.46 -12.30 7.73
C GLU A 334 14.68 -11.47 6.67
N GLU A 335 13.66 -10.76 7.12
CA GLU A 335 12.91 -9.82 6.29
C GLU A 335 12.16 -10.48 5.12
N CYS A 336 11.79 -11.76 5.26
CA CYS A 336 11.00 -12.51 4.30
C CYS A 336 11.61 -12.52 2.90
N ARG A 337 12.92 -12.79 2.87
CA ARG A 337 13.75 -12.88 1.66
C ARG A 337 14.37 -14.27 1.54
N GLY A 338 15.07 -14.49 0.44
CA GLY A 338 15.80 -15.73 0.19
C GLY A 338 14.89 -16.84 -0.33
N THR A 339 15.29 -18.08 -0.03
CA THR A 339 14.52 -19.27 -0.38
C THR A 339 13.27 -19.33 0.48
N GLN A 340 12.11 -19.48 -0.17
CA GLN A 340 10.83 -19.53 0.53
C GLN A 340 10.11 -20.86 0.31
N TYR A 341 9.32 -21.25 1.31
CA TYR A 341 8.32 -22.30 1.17
C TYR A 341 6.98 -21.86 1.77
N VAL A 342 5.89 -22.22 1.10
CA VAL A 342 4.54 -21.76 1.43
C VAL A 342 3.69 -22.95 1.85
N SER A 343 3.08 -22.88 3.03
CA SER A 343 2.15 -23.89 3.49
C SER A 343 0.78 -23.72 2.85
N MET A 344 0.23 -24.80 2.28
CA MET A 344 -1.14 -24.81 1.72
C MET A 344 -2.21 -25.31 2.71
N SER A 345 -1.87 -25.47 3.99
CA SER A 345 -2.72 -26.08 5.02
C SER A 345 -3.17 -25.06 6.07
N THR A 346 -4.11 -24.18 5.72
CA THR A 346 -4.83 -23.30 6.67
C THR A 346 -6.28 -23.78 6.85
N PRO A 347 -6.95 -23.52 8.00
CA PRO A 347 -6.55 -22.64 9.11
C PRO A 347 -5.57 -23.27 10.11
N SER A 348 -5.28 -24.56 9.98
CA SER A 348 -4.37 -25.28 10.88
C SER A 348 -3.57 -26.31 10.09
N GLY A 349 -2.31 -26.48 10.45
CA GLY A 349 -1.40 -27.35 9.71
C GLY A 349 -0.08 -27.55 10.43
N GLU A 350 0.72 -28.44 9.85
CA GLU A 350 2.10 -28.70 10.26
C GLU A 350 2.97 -28.94 9.03
N MET A 351 4.27 -28.68 9.16
CA MET A 351 5.24 -28.98 8.12
C MET A 351 6.63 -29.29 8.69
N LYS A 352 7.38 -30.11 7.96
CA LYS A 352 8.81 -30.35 8.17
C LYS A 352 9.62 -29.59 7.13
N PHE A 353 10.74 -29.00 7.54
CA PHE A 353 11.57 -28.16 6.67
C PHE A 353 12.63 -28.94 5.89
N ALA A 354 13.04 -30.13 6.36
CA ALA A 354 14.01 -30.98 5.66
C ALA A 354 13.61 -31.39 4.23
N PRO A 355 12.36 -31.83 3.96
CA PRO A 355 11.95 -32.19 2.61
C PRO A 355 11.98 -31.03 1.60
N VAL A 356 11.96 -29.78 2.10
CA VAL A 356 11.92 -28.56 1.27
C VAL A 356 13.24 -27.79 1.30
N GLY A 357 14.30 -28.38 1.86
CA GLY A 357 15.65 -27.81 1.87
C GLY A 357 15.86 -26.65 2.85
N LEU A 358 14.91 -26.41 3.76
CA LEU A 358 14.90 -25.31 4.73
C LEU A 358 15.21 -25.76 6.18
N ASP A 359 15.60 -27.02 6.38
CA ASP A 359 15.90 -27.56 7.71
C ASP A 359 16.97 -26.75 8.43
N ASN A 360 16.66 -26.31 9.65
CA ASN A 360 17.53 -25.47 10.48
C ASN A 360 17.98 -24.18 9.78
N LYS A 361 17.14 -23.62 8.90
CA LYS A 361 17.44 -22.38 8.16
C LYS A 361 16.44 -21.25 8.35
N ILE A 362 15.28 -21.49 8.98
CA ILE A 362 14.23 -20.46 9.02
C ILE A 362 14.65 -19.28 9.90
N SER A 363 14.54 -18.08 9.34
CA SER A 363 14.87 -16.81 9.99
C SER A 363 13.70 -15.81 10.00
N SER A 364 12.70 -15.99 9.12
CA SER A 364 11.46 -15.21 9.14
C SER A 364 10.26 -15.94 8.54
N PHE A 365 9.05 -15.43 8.80
CA PHE A 365 7.81 -15.97 8.24
C PHE A 365 6.76 -14.87 7.98
N MET A 366 5.79 -15.15 7.09
CA MET A 366 4.70 -14.22 6.75
C MET A 366 3.39 -14.96 6.48
N GLN A 367 2.28 -14.33 6.83
CA GLN A 367 0.94 -14.78 6.41
C GLN A 367 0.49 -14.03 5.16
N TRP A 368 0.35 -14.73 4.04
CA TRP A 368 -0.14 -14.20 2.77
C TRP A 368 -1.66 -14.26 2.71
N GLU A 369 -2.31 -13.20 2.23
CA GLU A 369 -3.76 -13.21 1.96
C GLU A 369 -4.09 -12.78 0.53
N TYR A 370 -3.24 -11.97 -0.11
CA TYR A 370 -3.52 -11.34 -1.40
C TYR A 370 -2.26 -10.91 -2.20
N ALA A 371 -1.07 -11.27 -1.72
CA ALA A 371 0.23 -10.86 -2.25
C ALA A 371 1.35 -11.70 -1.63
N THR A 372 2.50 -11.78 -2.30
CA THR A 372 3.70 -12.48 -1.83
C THR A 372 4.69 -11.57 -1.09
N PHE A 373 4.38 -10.27 -1.02
CA PHE A 373 5.23 -9.22 -0.42
C PHE A 373 4.71 -8.74 0.94
N ALA A 374 5.63 -8.29 1.80
CA ALA A 374 5.34 -7.76 3.14
C ALA A 374 4.78 -6.33 3.10
N LEU A 375 3.56 -6.17 2.58
CA LEU A 375 2.87 -4.88 2.38
C LEU A 375 2.53 -4.14 3.70
N LYS A 376 2.57 -4.82 4.84
CA LYS A 376 2.28 -4.30 6.19
C LYS A 376 3.51 -4.29 7.11
N GLY A 377 4.70 -4.27 6.52
CA GLY A 377 5.99 -4.03 7.20
C GLY A 377 6.63 -5.26 7.84
N PHE A 378 7.65 -5.02 8.66
CA PHE A 378 8.48 -6.05 9.30
C PHE A 378 8.41 -5.91 10.81
N VAL A 379 8.32 -7.02 11.52
CA VAL A 379 8.33 -7.06 12.99
C VAL A 379 9.27 -8.14 13.44
N ASP A 380 10.20 -7.81 14.33
CA ASP A 380 10.88 -8.81 15.13
C ASP A 380 9.92 -9.30 16.22
N ILE A 381 9.43 -10.52 16.06
CA ILE A 381 8.41 -11.10 16.95
C ILE A 381 9.03 -11.72 18.21
N CYS A 382 10.35 -11.77 18.30
CA CYS A 382 11.08 -12.30 19.46
C CYS A 382 11.15 -11.35 20.65
N ASN A 383 10.87 -10.06 20.46
CA ASN A 383 10.86 -9.06 21.53
C ASN A 383 9.53 -9.08 22.31
N ASP A 384 9.42 -10.03 23.25
CA ASP A 384 8.25 -10.30 24.12
C ASP A 384 7.76 -9.09 24.97
N ALA A 385 8.54 -8.00 25.09
CA ALA A 385 8.14 -6.83 25.87
C ALA A 385 7.07 -5.94 25.19
N ALA A 386 6.81 -6.14 23.88
CA ALA A 386 5.88 -5.30 23.12
C ALA A 386 4.41 -5.75 23.19
N ILE A 387 4.14 -7.03 23.48
CA ILE A 387 2.78 -7.60 23.39
C ILE A 387 2.05 -7.61 24.75
N LEU A 388 2.77 -7.69 25.89
CA LEU A 388 2.14 -7.74 27.21
C LEU A 388 1.71 -6.38 27.78
N ALA A 389 2.25 -5.25 27.29
CA ALA A 389 1.88 -3.92 27.79
C ALA A 389 0.55 -3.38 27.23
N VAL A 390 -0.02 -4.02 26.20
CA VAL A 390 -1.31 -3.59 25.61
C VAL A 390 -2.51 -4.11 26.40
N ASN A 391 -2.34 -5.21 27.16
CA ASN A 391 -3.42 -5.83 27.94
C ASN A 391 -3.38 -5.54 29.44
N ALA A 392 -2.40 -4.78 29.95
CA ALA A 392 -2.25 -4.51 31.37
C ALA A 392 -1.78 -3.08 31.66
N THR A 393 -2.60 -2.07 31.33
CA THR A 393 -2.78 -0.83 32.12
C THR A 393 -3.90 0.00 31.51
N THR A 394 -5.13 -0.48 31.60
CA THR A 394 -6.26 0.42 31.85
C THR A 394 -6.35 0.56 33.36
N ASN A 395 -6.30 1.80 33.84
CA ASN A 395 -6.34 2.25 35.24
C ASN A 395 -4.99 2.32 35.97
N THR A 396 -4.32 3.46 35.83
CA THR A 396 -4.02 4.32 36.98
C THR A 396 -3.96 5.77 36.51
N THR A 397 -4.88 6.57 37.03
CA THR A 397 -4.77 8.03 37.10
C THR A 397 -3.47 8.40 37.78
N ASP A 398 -2.65 9.23 37.14
CA ASP A 398 -1.88 10.24 37.85
C ASP A 398 -1.86 11.52 37.03
N ALA A 399 -2.48 12.54 37.61
CA ALA A 399 -2.40 13.90 37.17
C ALA A 399 -1.02 14.45 37.54
N SER A 400 -0.27 14.91 36.54
CA SER A 400 0.64 16.02 36.73
C SER A 400 0.38 17.03 35.63
N ASN A 401 -0.22 18.15 36.05
CA ASN A 401 -0.24 19.39 35.30
C ASN A 401 1.19 19.72 34.87
N ASP A 402 1.41 19.86 33.56
CA ASP A 402 2.30 20.90 33.08
C ASP A 402 1.80 21.39 31.71
N ASN A 403 1.27 22.62 31.75
CA ASN A 403 1.03 23.42 30.57
C ASN A 403 2.38 23.92 30.07
N ASP A 404 2.98 23.24 29.09
CA ASP A 404 3.86 23.91 28.15
C ASP A 404 3.71 23.30 26.76
N ASN A 405 3.13 24.10 25.87
CA ASN A 405 2.98 23.77 24.46
C ASN A 405 4.29 24.19 23.77
N THR A 406 4.93 23.28 23.04
CA THR A 406 6.11 23.45 22.15
C THR A 406 7.52 23.22 22.74
N LYS A 407 7.97 21.96 22.74
CA LYS A 407 9.35 21.57 22.36
C LYS A 407 9.40 20.06 22.09
N ALA A 408 9.48 19.66 20.83
CA ALA A 408 9.84 18.28 20.49
C ALA A 408 11.23 17.99 21.08
N GLN A 409 11.36 16.92 21.86
CA GLN A 409 12.62 16.55 22.51
C GLN A 409 13.64 16.17 21.40
N ALA A 410 14.68 16.99 21.23
CA ALA A 410 15.68 16.78 20.18
C ALA A 410 16.63 15.64 20.57
N MET A 411 16.82 14.70 19.64
CA MET A 411 17.79 13.63 19.73
C MET A 411 19.20 14.18 19.51
N LYS A 412 20.17 13.70 20.29
CA LYS A 412 21.60 13.97 20.08
C LYS A 412 22.28 12.74 19.53
N LEU A 413 22.82 12.83 18.31
CA LEU A 413 23.68 11.81 17.71
C LEU A 413 25.12 12.31 17.68
N VAL A 414 26.07 11.43 18.00
CA VAL A 414 27.50 11.69 17.81
C VAL A 414 28.11 10.54 17.00
N LEU A 415 28.76 10.90 15.90
CA LEU A 415 29.52 9.99 15.04
C LEU A 415 31.01 10.24 15.22
N TYR A 416 31.75 9.15 15.47
CA TYR A 416 33.19 9.15 15.65
C TYR A 416 33.86 8.48 14.46
N SER A 417 34.86 9.14 13.88
CA SER A 417 35.74 8.57 12.86
C SER A 417 37.02 8.04 13.48
N THR A 418 37.58 7.00 12.85
CA THR A 418 38.93 6.47 13.17
C THR A 418 40.05 7.51 12.98
N ARG A 419 39.78 8.62 12.27
CA ARG A 419 40.71 9.75 12.10
C ARG A 419 40.60 10.81 13.20
N GLY A 420 39.83 10.56 14.26
CA GLY A 420 39.62 11.52 15.36
C GLY A 420 38.63 12.64 15.04
N VAL A 421 37.95 12.59 13.89
CA VAL A 421 36.88 13.53 13.53
C VAL A 421 35.60 13.12 14.22
N THR A 422 35.01 14.05 14.97
CA THR A 422 33.72 13.85 15.66
C THR A 422 32.68 14.77 15.05
N ARG A 423 31.56 14.22 14.59
CA ARG A 423 30.38 15.00 14.16
C ARG A 423 29.23 14.79 15.13
N LYS A 424 28.55 15.88 15.47
CA LYS A 424 27.40 15.89 16.37
C LYS A 424 26.20 16.40 15.61
N PHE A 425 25.05 15.77 15.79
CA PHE A 425 23.78 16.21 15.23
C PHE A 425 22.79 16.39 16.37
N SER A 426 22.04 17.49 16.36
CA SER A 426 20.88 17.69 17.23
C SER A 426 19.65 17.87 16.35
N ILE A 427 18.87 16.80 16.22
CA ILE A 427 17.76 16.71 15.26
C ILE A 427 16.46 16.27 15.96
N GLY A 428 15.31 16.67 15.41
CA GLY A 428 14.02 16.19 15.92
C GLY A 428 13.95 14.67 15.79
N ALA A 429 13.56 13.94 16.84
CA ALA A 429 13.55 12.48 16.89
C ALA A 429 12.40 11.85 16.06
N VAL A 430 12.24 12.25 14.80
CA VAL A 430 11.18 11.75 13.91
C VAL A 430 11.53 10.33 13.47
N SER A 431 10.72 9.38 13.90
CA SER A 431 10.87 7.99 13.49
C SER A 431 10.50 7.81 12.02
N GLN A 432 11.13 6.84 11.37
CA GLN A 432 10.95 6.49 9.96
C GLN A 432 11.35 7.58 8.95
N ARG A 433 12.14 8.57 9.37
CA ARG A 433 12.77 9.56 8.48
C ARG A 433 14.22 9.20 8.21
N CYS A 434 14.63 9.23 6.94
CA CYS A 434 16.03 9.06 6.59
C CYS A 434 16.77 10.39 6.72
N TYR A 435 17.84 10.40 7.51
CA TYR A 435 18.70 11.55 7.69
C TYR A 435 19.99 11.34 6.89
N ASN A 436 20.07 11.98 5.73
CA ASN A 436 21.26 11.97 4.87
C ASN A 436 22.35 12.82 5.53
N ILE A 437 23.57 12.27 5.63
CA ILE A 437 24.75 12.95 6.18
C ILE A 437 25.97 12.88 5.25
N TYR A 438 25.76 12.39 4.02
CA TYR A 438 26.84 12.05 3.10
C TYR A 438 27.80 13.21 2.88
N ASP A 439 27.30 14.44 2.83
CA ASP A 439 28.11 15.61 2.50
C ASP A 439 28.90 16.19 3.66
N CYS A 440 28.47 16.01 4.91
CA CYS A 440 29.11 16.60 6.09
C CYS A 440 29.87 15.60 6.98
N PHE A 441 29.79 14.30 6.67
CA PHE A 441 30.58 13.27 7.33
C PHE A 441 31.22 12.33 6.30
N LYS A 442 32.50 12.57 5.99
CA LYS A 442 33.28 11.79 5.01
C LYS A 442 34.50 11.17 5.68
N GLY A 443 34.39 9.92 6.13
CA GLY A 443 35.55 9.21 6.68
C GLY A 443 35.25 7.80 7.18
N PRO A 444 36.28 6.96 7.40
CA PRO A 444 36.05 5.64 7.98
C PRO A 444 35.50 5.79 9.40
N ASN A 445 34.28 5.27 9.61
CA ASN A 445 33.55 5.39 10.87
C ASN A 445 34.12 4.41 11.90
N SER A 446 34.16 4.83 13.16
CA SER A 446 34.59 4.02 14.29
C SER A 446 33.39 3.59 15.12
N SER A 447 32.60 4.55 15.57
CA SER A 447 31.44 4.28 16.41
C SER A 447 30.41 5.42 16.34
N ALA A 448 29.24 5.16 16.88
CA ALA A 448 28.18 6.13 17.09
C ALA A 448 27.67 6.05 18.53
N THR A 449 27.26 7.19 19.10
CA THR A 449 26.52 7.26 20.36
C THR A 449 25.32 8.15 20.20
N TRP A 450 24.18 7.80 20.81
CA TRP A 450 22.97 8.61 20.77
C TRP A 450 22.34 8.78 22.15
N ASN A 451 21.64 9.89 22.33
CA ASN A 451 20.80 10.14 23.50
C ASN A 451 19.46 10.76 23.09
N GLY A 452 18.41 10.46 23.83
CA GLY A 452 17.07 11.01 23.62
C GLY A 452 16.37 10.52 22.36
N VAL A 453 16.72 9.31 21.89
CA VAL A 453 15.96 8.61 20.83
C VAL A 453 14.65 8.10 21.44
N LYS A 454 13.58 8.02 20.64
CA LYS A 454 12.32 7.41 21.10
C LYS A 454 12.55 5.98 21.59
N SER A 455 12.12 5.68 22.82
CA SER A 455 12.25 4.33 23.40
C SER A 455 11.56 3.29 22.52
N ARG A 456 12.09 2.04 22.53
CA ARG A 456 11.59 0.90 21.73
C ARG A 456 11.69 1.12 20.20
N THR A 457 12.67 1.91 19.78
CA THR A 457 13.08 2.02 18.38
C THR A 457 14.51 1.54 18.20
N ASN A 458 14.97 1.39 16.96
CA ASN A 458 16.37 1.11 16.67
C ASN A 458 17.04 2.31 15.99
N MET A 459 18.30 2.56 16.33
CA MET A 459 19.11 3.54 15.63
C MET A 459 19.82 2.83 14.48
N VAL A 460 19.49 3.16 13.23
CA VAL A 460 20.03 2.44 12.06
C VAL A 460 20.90 3.35 11.23
N PHE A 461 22.08 2.88 10.84
CA PHE A 461 23.05 3.61 10.05
C PHE A 461 23.20 2.92 8.69
N TYR A 462 23.32 3.68 7.62
CA TYR A 462 23.36 3.17 6.26
C TYR A 462 24.58 3.65 5.52
N SER A 463 25.08 2.82 4.60
CA SER A 463 26.15 3.22 3.68
C SER A 463 25.64 3.97 2.46
N ASN A 464 24.32 3.96 2.24
CA ASN A 464 23.65 4.68 1.17
C ASN A 464 22.94 5.93 1.74
N ALA A 465 23.02 7.03 1.01
CA ALA A 465 22.49 8.33 1.42
C ALA A 465 20.94 8.37 1.54
N ASN A 466 20.24 7.40 0.96
CA ASN A 466 18.78 7.30 0.95
C ASN A 466 18.26 6.23 1.93
N CYS A 467 19.09 5.79 2.88
CA CYS A 467 18.74 4.76 3.87
C CYS A 467 18.28 3.42 3.26
N GLN A 468 19.03 2.95 2.25
CA GLN A 468 18.76 1.69 1.56
C GLN A 468 19.94 0.71 1.66
N THR A 469 19.63 -0.56 1.37
CA THR A 469 20.54 -1.69 1.13
C THR A 469 21.43 -2.11 2.32
N HIS A 470 22.51 -1.39 2.61
CA HIS A 470 23.54 -1.82 3.55
C HIS A 470 23.49 -1.00 4.84
N LYS A 471 23.33 -1.68 5.99
CA LYS A 471 23.01 -1.01 7.26
C LYS A 471 23.66 -1.65 8.48
N ALA A 472 23.83 -0.86 9.54
CA ALA A 472 24.21 -1.28 10.87
C ALA A 472 23.12 -0.86 11.87
N VAL A 473 22.69 -1.79 12.72
CA VAL A 473 21.60 -1.55 13.68
C VAL A 473 22.19 -1.39 15.08
N GLY A 474 22.02 -0.19 15.64
CA GLY A 474 22.33 0.14 17.02
C GLY A 474 21.15 -0.18 17.94
N LYS A 475 21.39 -1.10 18.89
CA LYS A 475 20.44 -1.46 19.95
C LYS A 475 20.68 -0.59 21.19
N GLY A 476 19.64 -0.35 21.99
CA GLY A 476 19.69 0.49 23.19
C GLY A 476 19.12 1.88 22.97
N THR A 477 17.80 2.00 22.92
CA THR A 477 17.08 3.28 22.98
C THR A 477 16.41 3.41 24.35
N PRO A 478 16.34 4.62 24.95
CA PRO A 478 16.55 5.94 24.33
C PRO A 478 18.01 6.37 24.13
N ASP A 479 18.94 5.79 24.89
CA ASP A 479 20.36 6.13 24.89
C ASP A 479 21.21 4.89 24.63
N GLY A 480 22.22 5.00 23.77
CA GLY A 480 22.98 3.84 23.34
C GLY A 480 24.25 4.16 22.56
N ALA A 481 24.96 3.11 22.19
CA ALA A 481 26.20 3.16 21.45
C ALA A 481 26.32 1.99 20.48
N LEU A 482 27.02 2.21 19.36
CA LEU A 482 27.33 1.19 18.36
C LEU A 482 28.79 1.33 17.94
N TYR A 483 29.56 0.27 18.10
CA TYR A 483 30.86 0.13 17.42
C TYR A 483 30.62 -0.53 16.06
N PHE A 484 30.99 0.16 14.99
CA PHE A 484 30.69 -0.33 13.62
C PHE A 484 31.46 -1.60 13.28
N SER A 485 32.62 -1.84 13.92
CA SER A 485 33.36 -3.11 13.84
C SER A 485 32.52 -4.30 14.30
N ASP A 486 31.77 -4.13 15.38
CA ASP A 486 31.03 -5.21 16.03
C ASP A 486 29.79 -5.58 15.19
N ALA A 487 29.23 -4.58 14.50
CA ALA A 487 28.17 -4.76 13.51
C ALA A 487 28.68 -5.19 12.12
N LYS A 488 29.98 -5.48 11.96
CA LYS A 488 30.64 -5.80 10.68
C LYS A 488 30.36 -4.77 9.57
N PHE A 489 30.10 -3.52 9.95
CA PHE A 489 29.78 -2.42 9.04
C PHE A 489 31.07 -1.66 8.70
N THR A 490 31.68 -2.01 7.56
CA THR A 490 32.99 -1.49 7.15
C THR A 490 32.91 -0.28 6.21
N GLN A 491 31.72 0.01 5.68
CA GLN A 491 31.48 1.10 4.74
C GLN A 491 31.32 2.43 5.48
N THR A 492 31.59 3.55 4.81
CA THR A 492 31.32 4.90 5.36
C THR A 492 29.82 5.06 5.60
N VAL A 493 29.43 5.60 6.76
CA VAL A 493 28.03 5.95 7.04
C VAL A 493 27.68 7.17 6.19
N ALA A 494 26.63 7.03 5.38
CA ALA A 494 26.09 8.07 4.51
C ALA A 494 24.73 8.58 5.00
N ALA A 495 24.00 7.79 5.79
CA ALA A 495 22.72 8.20 6.36
C ALA A 495 22.41 7.45 7.65
N PHE A 496 21.41 7.91 8.39
CA PHE A 496 20.86 7.16 9.52
C PHE A 496 19.34 7.36 9.66
N MET A 497 18.67 6.48 10.39
CA MET A 497 17.22 6.46 10.55
C MET A 497 16.85 5.91 11.93
N ILE A 498 15.76 6.41 12.50
CA ILE A 498 15.16 5.83 13.71
C ILE A 498 14.05 4.87 13.28
N TRP A 499 14.26 3.57 13.49
CA TRP A 499 13.30 2.54 13.11
C TRP A 499 12.24 2.31 14.19
N GLU A 500 11.02 2.79 13.94
CA GLU A 500 9.83 2.41 14.71
C GLU A 500 8.98 1.27 14.09
N SER A 501 8.77 1.23 12.77
CA SER A 501 7.78 0.33 12.14
C SER A 501 8.27 -0.42 10.89
N GLY A 502 9.47 -0.10 10.38
CA GLY A 502 9.98 -0.69 9.16
C GLY A 502 11.33 -0.15 8.74
N GLN A 503 11.77 -0.59 7.56
CA GLN A 503 13.12 -0.34 7.04
C GLN A 503 13.19 0.79 6.02
N TYR A 504 12.02 1.30 5.64
CA TYR A 504 11.84 2.28 4.60
C TYR A 504 11.53 3.64 5.21
N ALA A 505 12.08 4.69 4.62
CA ALA A 505 11.89 6.05 5.08
C ALA A 505 10.48 6.59 4.77
N THR A 506 9.44 6.09 5.45
CA THR A 506 8.04 6.49 5.22
C THR A 506 7.74 7.93 5.64
N ALA A 507 8.61 8.54 6.43
CA ALA A 507 8.53 9.95 6.81
C ALA A 507 9.45 10.85 5.96
N GLY A 508 9.93 10.34 4.82
CA GLY A 508 10.76 11.05 3.85
C GLY A 508 12.26 11.00 4.12
N ILE A 509 13.02 11.64 3.24
CA ILE A 509 14.47 11.82 3.35
C ILE A 509 14.75 13.31 3.63
N GLU A 510 15.65 13.58 4.56
CA GLU A 510 16.03 14.92 4.97
C GLU A 510 17.56 15.02 5.09
N ASP A 511 18.12 16.14 4.63
CA ASP A 511 19.56 16.40 4.73
C ASP A 511 19.90 16.93 6.13
N ALA A 512 20.54 16.09 6.95
CA ALA A 512 20.90 16.45 8.31
C ALA A 512 22.14 17.34 8.40
N CYS A 513 22.94 17.42 7.33
CA CYS A 513 24.04 18.38 7.23
C CYS A 513 23.51 19.82 7.20
N TYR A 514 22.44 20.03 6.44
CA TYR A 514 21.77 21.33 6.33
C TYR A 514 21.12 21.75 7.66
N LEU A 515 20.51 20.80 8.39
CA LEU A 515 19.87 21.07 9.68
C LEU A 515 20.88 21.50 10.77
N ASP A 516 22.08 20.91 10.79
CA ASP A 516 23.15 21.28 11.73
C ASP A 516 23.65 22.71 11.46
N GLU A 517 23.90 23.06 10.19
CA GLU A 517 24.35 24.41 9.80
C GLU A 517 23.32 25.50 10.13
N HIS A 518 22.02 25.24 9.91
CA HIS A 518 20.96 26.18 10.27
C HIS A 518 20.74 26.31 11.78
N SER A 519 21.04 25.27 12.56
CA SER A 519 21.03 25.36 14.03
C SER A 519 22.15 26.24 14.57
N LEU A 520 23.31 26.27 13.89
CA LEU A 520 24.46 27.11 14.23
C LEU A 520 24.25 28.57 13.81
N ILE A 521 23.64 28.84 12.65
CA ILE A 521 23.32 30.20 12.18
C ILE A 521 22.35 30.92 13.13
N ASN A 522 21.37 30.20 13.68
CA ASN A 522 20.44 30.75 14.67
C ASN A 522 21.06 30.93 16.07
N ALA A 523 22.16 30.23 16.37
CA ALA A 523 22.91 30.41 17.63
C ALA A 523 23.98 31.52 17.52
N SER A 524 24.44 31.85 16.31
CA SER A 524 25.45 32.88 16.05
C SER A 524 24.91 34.30 15.83
N ASN A 525 23.64 34.55 16.15
CA ASN A 525 23.09 35.91 16.27
C ASN A 525 22.95 36.33 17.74
N PRO A 526 24.05 36.59 18.48
CA PRO A 526 24.01 37.61 19.51
C PRO A 526 24.21 38.96 18.83
N LEU A 527 23.36 39.94 19.18
CA LEU A 527 23.38 41.38 18.86
C LEU A 527 22.28 41.77 17.85
N THR A 528 21.37 42.71 18.14
CA THR A 528 21.45 43.86 19.06
C THR A 528 20.07 44.30 19.54
N ALA A 529 20.03 44.70 20.83
CA ALA A 529 19.21 45.73 21.47
C ALA A 529 17.68 45.64 21.41
#